data_AF-A0A2V6N918-F1
#
_entry.id   AF-A0A2V6N918-F1
#
_cell.length_a   1.000
_cell.length_b   1.000
_cell.length_c   1.000
_cell.angle_alpha   90.00
_cell.angle_beta   90.00
_cell.angle_gamma   90.00
#
_symmetry.space_group_name_H-M   'P 1'
#
loop_
_entity.id
_entity.type
_entity.pdbx_description
1 polymer ?
#
loop_
_entity_poly.entity_id
_entity_poly.type
_entity_poly.pdbx_seq_one_letter_code
_entity_poly.pdbx_strand_id
1 'polypeptide(L)'
;MFSQRRIKAQLFFFKSVKLILIAIAAAALLVMLIAPEVPPAVKSEEFPPQINLNLETLTESRQPQTMQFSEEGVNAYLASALKRKKEKLNHPLINFERALVAFSEGNCRVTIERSIFGYSIFTSGDYAVQIEGGKVKTSPRSGAIGRMPVDPNVMPYAGFLFSDVVAAMDREHKLLNKVGSIQLHEKEIAVTSAQ
;
A
#
# COMPACT_ATOMS: atom_id res chain seq x y z
N MET A 1 4.86 -11.36 58.42
CA MET A 1 4.70 -12.62 57.67
C MET A 1 3.70 -12.38 56.54
N PHE A 2 4.14 -12.36 55.28
CA PHE A 2 3.22 -12.25 54.13
C PHE A 2 2.32 -13.49 54.09
N SER A 3 1.01 -13.31 54.04
CA SER A 3 0.09 -14.45 54.01
C SER A 3 0.29 -15.22 52.69
N GLN A 4 0.61 -16.51 52.78
CA GLN A 4 0.81 -17.37 51.60
C GLN A 4 -0.36 -17.30 50.60
N ARG A 5 -1.57 -16.97 51.08
CA ARG A 5 -2.76 -16.73 50.25
C ARG A 5 -2.61 -15.51 49.33
N ARG A 6 -2.02 -14.41 49.78
CA ARG A 6 -1.78 -13.21 48.95
C ARG A 6 -0.74 -13.48 47.86
N ILE A 7 0.32 -14.22 48.16
CA ILE A 7 1.36 -14.57 47.18
C ILE A 7 0.81 -15.51 46.09
N LYS A 8 0.03 -16.52 46.47
CA LYS A 8 -0.65 -17.41 45.50
C LYS A 8 -1.63 -16.63 44.61
N ALA A 9 -2.43 -15.74 45.19
CA ALA A 9 -3.37 -14.91 44.44
C ALA A 9 -2.66 -13.98 43.42
N GLN A 10 -1.55 -13.36 43.81
CA GLN A 10 -0.73 -12.55 42.90
C GLN A 10 -0.13 -13.39 41.77
N LEU A 11 0.39 -14.58 42.07
CA LEU A 11 0.91 -15.49 41.04
C LEU A 11 -0.18 -15.94 40.05
N PHE A 12 -1.39 -16.25 40.54
CA PHE A 12 -2.52 -16.56 39.65
C PHE A 12 -2.91 -15.36 38.80
N PHE A 13 -2.95 -14.15 39.37
CA PHE A 13 -3.21 -12.92 38.62
C PHE A 13 -2.19 -12.71 37.49
N PHE A 14 -0.88 -12.80 37.78
CA PHE A 14 0.16 -12.66 36.75
C PHE A 14 0.08 -13.74 35.68
N LYS A 15 -0.25 -15.00 36.04
CA LYS A 15 -0.48 -16.07 35.06
C LYS A 15 -1.68 -15.77 34.17
N SER A 16 -2.79 -15.30 34.74
CA SER A 16 -3.99 -14.92 33.99
C SER A 16 -3.72 -13.74 33.06
N VAL A 17 -3.05 -12.68 33.53
CA VAL A 17 -2.67 -11.52 32.70
C VAL A 17 -1.76 -11.97 31.55
N LYS A 18 -0.76 -12.82 31.82
CA LYS A 18 0.12 -13.35 30.77
C LYS A 18 -0.65 -14.15 29.72
N LEU A 19 -1.57 -15.02 30.16
CA LEU A 19 -2.41 -15.79 29.24
C LEU A 19 -3.31 -14.89 28.38
N ILE A 20 -3.91 -13.87 28.97
CA ILE A 20 -4.73 -12.88 28.25
C ILE A 20 -3.89 -12.15 27.22
N LEU A 21 -2.68 -11.67 27.59
CA LEU A 21 -1.78 -11.00 26.66
C LEU A 21 -1.35 -11.90 25.50
N ILE A 22 -1.05 -13.18 25.77
CA ILE A 22 -0.73 -14.16 24.73
C ILE A 22 -1.93 -14.37 23.80
N ALA A 23 -3.14 -14.49 24.35
CA ALA A 23 -4.36 -14.66 23.55
C ALA A 23 -4.63 -13.44 22.65
N ILE A 24 -4.45 -12.22 23.18
CA ILE A 24 -4.57 -10.97 22.42
C ILE A 24 -3.52 -10.92 21.30
N ALA A 25 -2.26 -11.23 21.61
CA ALA A 25 -1.19 -11.24 20.62
C ALA A 25 -1.44 -12.27 19.51
N ALA A 26 -1.91 -13.47 19.86
CA ALA A 26 -2.28 -14.50 18.90
C ALA A 26 -3.46 -14.06 18.01
N ALA A 27 -4.49 -13.44 18.59
CA ALA A 27 -5.62 -12.90 17.83
C ALA A 27 -5.19 -11.78 16.86
N ALA A 28 -4.33 -10.86 17.31
CA ALA A 28 -3.78 -9.80 16.46
C ALA A 28 -2.99 -10.38 15.28
N LEU A 29 -2.14 -11.38 15.55
CA LEU A 29 -1.38 -12.07 14.50
C LEU A 29 -2.29 -12.78 13.49
N LEU A 30 -3.38 -13.40 13.94
CA LEU A 30 -4.37 -13.98 13.02
C LEU A 30 -5.01 -12.91 12.14
N VAL A 31 -5.45 -11.79 12.71
CA VAL A 31 -6.07 -10.68 11.94
C VAL A 31 -5.10 -10.08 10.91
N MET A 32 -3.80 -10.01 11.23
CA MET A 32 -2.76 -9.57 10.29
C MET A 32 -2.55 -10.55 9.12
N LEU A 33 -2.75 -11.85 9.34
CA LEU A 33 -2.57 -12.88 8.30
C LEU A 33 -3.80 -13.06 7.40
N ILE A 34 -4.98 -12.58 7.81
CA ILE A 34 -6.17 -12.65 6.97
C ILE A 34 -6.05 -11.63 5.84
N ALA A 35 -6.26 -12.09 4.60
CA ALA A 35 -6.28 -11.23 3.43
C ALA A 35 -7.36 -10.12 3.57
N PRO A 36 -7.01 -8.86 3.28
CA PRO A 36 -7.98 -7.78 3.18
C PRO A 36 -8.84 -7.96 1.93
N GLU A 37 -9.90 -7.16 1.82
CA GLU A 37 -10.73 -7.12 0.61
C GLU A 37 -9.92 -6.51 -0.53
N VAL A 38 -9.32 -7.36 -1.37
CA VAL A 38 -8.56 -6.95 -2.56
C VAL A 38 -9.01 -7.79 -3.74
N PRO A 39 -9.03 -7.22 -4.96
CA PRO A 39 -9.41 -7.96 -6.15
C PRO A 39 -8.51 -9.20 -6.34
N PRO A 40 -9.04 -10.29 -6.92
CA PRO A 40 -8.27 -11.49 -7.18
C PRO A 40 -7.11 -11.19 -8.13
N ALA A 41 -6.04 -11.98 -8.05
CA ALA A 41 -4.89 -11.82 -8.93
C ALA A 41 -5.31 -12.13 -10.38
N VAL A 42 -5.40 -11.09 -11.21
CA VAL A 42 -5.69 -11.24 -12.64
C VAL A 42 -4.44 -11.79 -13.30
N LYS A 43 -4.56 -12.92 -14.01
CA LYS A 43 -3.51 -13.42 -14.89
C LYS A 43 -3.44 -12.46 -16.08
N SER A 44 -2.44 -11.58 -16.10
CA SER A 44 -2.24 -10.60 -17.17
C SER A 44 -1.91 -11.31 -18.50
N GLU A 45 -2.94 -11.78 -19.20
CA GLU A 45 -2.83 -12.26 -20.59
C GLU A 45 -3.19 -11.17 -21.62
N GLU A 46 -3.79 -10.05 -21.18
CA GLU A 46 -4.02 -8.88 -22.03
C GLU A 46 -2.80 -7.97 -22.10
N PHE A 47 -2.64 -7.30 -23.25
CA PHE A 47 -1.59 -6.29 -23.44
C PHE A 47 -1.73 -5.20 -22.37
N PRO A 48 -0.68 -4.96 -21.57
CA PRO A 48 -0.77 -4.01 -20.48
C PRO A 48 -1.01 -2.60 -21.02
N PRO A 49 -1.90 -1.81 -20.39
CA PRO A 49 -2.14 -0.43 -20.81
C PRO A 49 -0.85 0.38 -20.74
N GLN A 50 -0.61 1.21 -21.75
CA GLN A 50 0.63 1.97 -21.91
C GLN A 50 0.62 3.30 -21.14
N ILE A 51 0.40 3.23 -19.83
CA ILE A 51 0.24 4.41 -18.96
C ILE A 51 1.45 5.35 -19.03
N ASN A 52 2.66 4.81 -19.11
CA ASN A 52 3.87 5.63 -19.23
C ASN A 52 3.90 6.50 -20.48
N LEU A 53 3.47 5.96 -21.64
CA LEU A 53 3.46 6.71 -22.89
C LEU A 53 2.39 7.79 -22.86
N ASN A 54 1.24 7.50 -22.24
CA ASN A 54 0.18 8.48 -22.02
C ASN A 54 0.65 9.62 -21.10
N LEU A 55 1.32 9.29 -20.00
CA LEU A 55 1.91 10.29 -19.09
C LEU A 55 3.01 11.12 -19.77
N GLU A 56 3.87 10.50 -20.58
CA GLU A 56 4.90 11.22 -21.35
C GLU A 56 4.25 12.20 -22.32
N THR A 57 3.27 11.74 -23.11
CA THR A 57 2.48 12.58 -24.03
C THR A 57 1.82 13.75 -23.30
N LEU A 58 1.25 13.49 -22.12
CA LEU A 58 0.60 14.52 -21.31
C LEU A 58 1.61 15.55 -20.78
N THR A 59 2.81 15.12 -20.38
CA THR A 59 3.86 16.02 -19.89
C THR A 59 4.59 16.79 -20.99
N GLU A 60 4.57 16.30 -22.23
CA GLU A 60 5.17 16.96 -23.40
C GLU A 60 4.18 17.88 -24.14
N SER A 61 2.89 17.69 -23.94
CA SER A 61 1.84 18.52 -24.54
C SER A 61 1.95 19.97 -24.08
N ARG A 62 2.00 20.90 -25.05
CA ARG A 62 1.91 22.35 -24.79
C ARG A 62 0.48 22.86 -24.63
N GLN A 63 -0.51 22.00 -24.82
CA GLN A 63 -1.92 22.32 -24.58
C GLN A 63 -2.38 21.65 -23.29
N PRO A 64 -3.23 22.31 -22.48
CA PRO A 64 -3.86 21.69 -21.32
C PRO A 64 -4.62 20.43 -21.76
N GLN A 65 -4.18 19.27 -21.29
CA GLN A 65 -4.84 18.00 -21.54
C GLN A 65 -5.07 17.30 -20.21
N THR A 66 -6.25 16.69 -20.07
CA THR A 66 -6.58 15.82 -18.95
C THR A 66 -6.73 14.40 -19.48
N MET A 67 -6.04 13.45 -18.85
CA MET A 67 -6.21 12.02 -19.11
C MET A 67 -6.81 11.35 -17.88
N GLN A 68 -7.72 10.43 -18.13
CA GLN A 68 -8.34 9.60 -17.11
C GLN A 68 -7.78 8.19 -17.20
N PHE A 69 -7.48 7.61 -16.05
CA PHE A 69 -7.03 6.23 -15.94
C PHE A 69 -7.95 5.49 -14.96
N SER A 70 -8.48 4.35 -15.38
CA SER A 70 -9.25 3.47 -14.51
C SER A 70 -8.33 2.74 -13.53
N GLU A 71 -8.86 2.40 -12.36
CA GLU A 71 -8.20 1.58 -11.35
C GLU A 71 -7.74 0.24 -11.93
N GLU A 72 -8.59 -0.41 -12.72
CA GLU A 72 -8.27 -1.67 -13.40
C GLU A 72 -7.09 -1.49 -14.36
N GLY A 73 -7.07 -0.40 -15.14
CA GLY A 73 -5.98 -0.08 -16.05
C GLY A 73 -4.66 0.17 -15.30
N VAL A 74 -4.70 0.93 -14.21
CA VAL A 74 -3.52 1.18 -13.37
C VAL A 74 -3.01 -0.12 -12.74
N ASN A 75 -3.89 -0.97 -12.23
CA ASN A 75 -3.54 -2.26 -11.66
C ASN A 75 -2.95 -3.23 -12.68
N ALA A 76 -3.49 -3.29 -13.90
CA ALA A 76 -2.92 -4.08 -14.99
C ALA A 76 -1.53 -3.58 -15.39
N TYR A 77 -1.34 -2.26 -15.43
CA TYR A 77 -0.03 -1.66 -15.67
C TYR A 77 0.97 -2.02 -14.57
N LEU A 78 0.60 -1.86 -13.29
CA LEU A 78 1.44 -2.19 -12.13
C LEU A 78 1.85 -3.66 -12.13
N ALA A 79 0.92 -4.58 -12.42
CA ALA A 79 1.21 -6.00 -12.52
C ALA A 79 2.32 -6.29 -13.55
N SER A 80 2.24 -5.68 -14.74
CA SER A 80 3.26 -5.84 -15.78
C SER A 80 4.58 -5.13 -15.47
N ALA A 81 4.51 -3.90 -14.95
CA ALA A 81 5.68 -3.08 -14.65
C ALA A 81 6.52 -3.69 -13.52
N LEU A 82 5.87 -4.18 -12.46
CA LEU A 82 6.53 -4.75 -11.29
C LEU A 82 6.93 -6.22 -11.50
N LYS A 83 6.21 -7.00 -12.33
CA LYS A 83 6.63 -8.36 -12.70
C LYS A 83 8.02 -8.37 -13.33
N ARG A 84 8.32 -7.40 -14.21
CA ARG A 84 9.65 -7.22 -14.80
C ARG A 84 10.73 -6.82 -13.79
N LYS A 85 10.34 -6.31 -12.62
CA LYS A 85 11.22 -5.86 -11.54
C LYS A 85 11.19 -6.79 -10.32
N LYS A 86 10.51 -7.95 -10.42
CA LYS A 86 10.23 -8.86 -9.29
C LYS A 86 11.49 -9.30 -8.56
N GLU A 87 12.57 -9.63 -9.28
CA GLU A 87 13.84 -10.04 -8.67
C GLU A 87 14.44 -8.98 -7.74
N LYS A 88 14.29 -7.70 -8.06
CA LYS A 88 14.77 -6.58 -7.24
C LYS A 88 13.87 -6.27 -6.04
N LEU A 89 12.60 -6.68 -6.12
CA LEU A 89 11.58 -6.48 -5.08
C LEU A 89 11.55 -7.64 -4.08
N ASN A 90 12.16 -8.77 -4.42
CA ASN A 90 12.33 -9.90 -3.53
C ASN A 90 13.44 -9.60 -2.52
N HIS A 91 13.17 -9.89 -1.26
CA HIS A 91 14.13 -9.84 -0.17
C HIS A 91 14.37 -11.25 0.36
N PRO A 92 15.48 -11.51 1.08
CA PRO A 92 15.68 -12.80 1.73
C PRO A 92 14.47 -13.19 2.57
N LEU A 93 13.90 -14.37 2.29
CA LEU A 93 12.72 -14.93 2.97
C LEU A 93 11.37 -14.19 2.71
N ILE A 94 11.37 -13.14 1.89
CA ILE A 94 10.18 -12.32 1.59
C ILE A 94 10.07 -12.10 0.08
N ASN A 95 9.16 -12.80 -0.57
CA ASN A 95 8.91 -12.66 -2.00
C ASN A 95 7.87 -11.58 -2.26
N PHE A 96 8.07 -10.76 -3.30
CA PHE A 96 7.06 -9.85 -3.79
C PHE A 96 6.07 -10.59 -4.69
N GLU A 97 4.77 -10.48 -4.40
CA GLU A 97 3.74 -11.10 -5.24
C GLU A 97 3.07 -10.10 -6.17
N ARG A 98 2.52 -9.02 -5.60
CA ARG A 98 1.89 -7.95 -6.39
C ARG A 98 1.76 -6.66 -5.60
N ALA A 99 1.54 -5.56 -6.32
CA ALA A 99 1.07 -4.31 -5.77
C ALA A 99 -0.20 -3.89 -6.51
N LEU A 100 -1.12 -3.29 -5.78
CA LEU A 100 -2.43 -2.84 -6.26
C LEU A 100 -2.69 -1.43 -5.73
N VAL A 101 -3.50 -0.70 -6.46
CA VAL A 101 -4.09 0.56 -6.02
C VAL A 101 -5.61 0.41 -5.99
N ALA A 102 -6.24 1.12 -5.05
CA ALA A 102 -7.67 1.36 -5.06
C ALA A 102 -7.92 2.86 -4.93
N PHE A 103 -8.81 3.40 -5.77
CA PHE A 103 -9.12 4.82 -5.83
C PHE A 103 -10.50 5.09 -5.22
N SER A 104 -10.54 6.05 -4.31
CA SER A 104 -11.76 6.65 -3.81
C SER A 104 -11.61 8.18 -3.78
N GLU A 105 -12.71 8.88 -3.54
CA GLU A 105 -12.73 10.35 -3.55
C GLU A 105 -11.61 10.95 -2.67
N GLY A 106 -10.64 11.59 -3.33
CA GLY A 106 -9.47 12.20 -2.69
C GLY A 106 -8.55 11.22 -1.95
N ASN A 107 -8.60 9.91 -2.22
CA ASN A 107 -7.77 8.90 -1.57
C ASN A 107 -7.25 7.84 -2.56
N CYS A 108 -5.97 7.51 -2.44
CA CYS A 108 -5.34 6.40 -3.13
C CYS A 108 -4.86 5.40 -2.08
N ARG A 109 -5.45 4.21 -2.07
CA ARG A 109 -5.00 3.10 -1.24
C ARG A 109 -4.01 2.27 -2.03
N VAL A 110 -2.76 2.21 -1.58
CA VAL A 110 -1.76 1.28 -2.11
C VAL A 110 -1.78 0.02 -1.27
N THR A 111 -1.85 -1.15 -1.89
CA THR A 111 -1.75 -2.45 -1.21
C THR A 111 -0.65 -3.30 -1.83
N ILE A 112 0.27 -3.79 -1.01
CA ILE A 112 1.34 -4.69 -1.41
C ILE A 112 1.10 -6.06 -0.79
N GLU A 113 1.16 -7.10 -1.62
CA GLU A 113 1.18 -8.49 -1.20
C GLU A 113 2.60 -9.04 -1.29
N ARG A 114 3.06 -9.62 -0.18
CA ARG A 114 4.34 -10.32 -0.07
C ARG A 114 4.14 -11.70 0.51
N SER A 115 4.93 -12.67 0.07
CA SER A 115 4.94 -14.02 0.62
C SER A 115 6.12 -14.21 1.56
N ILE A 116 5.85 -14.60 2.82
CA ILE A 116 6.88 -14.95 3.81
C ILE A 116 6.70 -16.43 4.14
N PHE A 117 7.72 -17.26 3.88
CA PHE A 117 7.65 -18.72 4.03
C PHE A 117 6.43 -19.38 3.34
N GLY A 118 5.94 -18.81 2.23
CA GLY A 118 4.78 -19.31 1.49
C GLY A 118 3.43 -18.74 1.95
N TYR A 119 3.40 -17.90 2.99
CA TYR A 119 2.18 -17.23 3.47
C TYR A 119 2.10 -15.80 2.95
N SER A 120 0.96 -15.44 2.36
CA SER A 120 0.70 -14.06 1.90
C SER A 120 0.46 -13.12 3.08
N ILE A 121 1.17 -12.00 3.08
CA ILE A 121 1.03 -10.87 3.99
C ILE A 121 0.71 -9.65 3.14
N PHE A 122 -0.33 -8.95 3.56
CA PHE A 122 -0.80 -7.75 2.89
C PHE A 122 -0.46 -6.53 3.73
N THR A 123 0.08 -5.51 3.10
CA THR A 123 0.30 -4.21 3.74
C THR A 123 -0.38 -3.15 2.88
N SER A 124 -1.15 -2.27 3.51
CA SER A 124 -1.86 -1.21 2.81
C SER A 124 -1.65 0.15 3.45
N GLY A 125 -1.67 1.19 2.62
CA GLY A 125 -1.59 2.58 3.04
C GLY A 125 -2.57 3.42 2.24
N ASP A 126 -3.36 4.23 2.94
CA ASP A 126 -4.26 5.23 2.39
C ASP A 126 -3.53 6.57 2.33
N TYR A 127 -3.48 7.17 1.14
CA TYR A 127 -2.77 8.42 0.90
C TYR A 127 -3.68 9.43 0.21
N ALA A 128 -3.72 10.65 0.74
CA ALA A 128 -4.17 11.80 -0.03
C ALA A 128 -3.04 12.27 -0.94
N VAL A 129 -3.37 12.50 -2.22
CA VAL A 129 -2.43 12.91 -3.25
C VAL A 129 -2.80 14.31 -3.73
N GLN A 130 -1.85 15.23 -3.71
CA GLN A 130 -2.03 16.60 -4.20
C GLN A 130 -0.77 17.05 -4.95
N ILE A 131 -0.93 17.97 -5.90
CA ILE A 131 0.21 18.68 -6.50
C ILE A 131 0.39 19.99 -5.74
N GLU A 132 1.54 20.15 -5.09
CA GLU A 132 1.88 21.38 -4.38
C GLU A 132 3.27 21.84 -4.83
N GLY A 133 3.37 23.06 -5.36
CA GLY A 133 4.63 23.61 -5.86
C GLY A 133 5.23 22.82 -7.03
N GLY A 134 4.39 22.22 -7.88
CA GLY A 134 4.84 21.42 -9.03
C GLY A 134 5.49 20.10 -8.64
N LYS A 135 5.15 19.55 -7.47
CA LYS A 135 5.57 18.21 -7.03
C LYS A 135 4.38 17.46 -6.45
N VAL A 136 4.35 16.15 -6.66
CA VAL A 136 3.40 15.27 -6.00
C VAL A 136 3.74 15.24 -4.52
N LYS A 137 2.83 15.72 -3.68
CA LYS A 137 2.85 15.47 -2.25
C LYS A 137 1.82 14.41 -1.90
N THR A 138 2.27 13.43 -1.14
CA THR A 138 1.42 12.41 -0.53
C THR A 138 1.36 12.66 0.97
N SER A 139 0.16 12.54 1.54
CA SER A 139 -0.04 12.60 2.99
C SER A 139 -0.68 11.29 3.46
N PRO A 140 -0.05 10.54 4.37
CA PRO A 140 -0.62 9.30 4.88
C PRO A 140 -1.86 9.61 5.73
N ARG A 141 -2.98 8.93 5.46
CA ARG A 141 -4.22 9.04 6.21
C ARG A 141 -4.40 7.89 7.19
N SER A 142 -4.16 6.67 6.72
CA SER A 142 -4.33 5.43 7.47
C SER A 142 -3.67 4.28 6.74
N GLY A 143 -3.79 3.06 7.26
CA GLY A 143 -3.55 1.84 6.51
C GLY A 143 -3.59 0.63 7.41
N ALA A 144 -3.08 -0.51 6.94
CA ALA A 144 -3.27 -1.78 7.62
C ALA A 144 -2.18 -2.79 7.30
N ILE A 145 -2.05 -3.78 8.19
CA ILE A 145 -1.36 -5.05 7.91
C ILE A 145 -2.44 -6.14 7.96
N GLY A 146 -2.68 -6.80 6.83
CA GLY A 146 -3.85 -7.66 6.63
C GLY A 146 -5.14 -6.86 6.88
N ARG A 147 -5.91 -7.30 7.88
CA ARG A 147 -7.11 -6.59 8.35
C ARG A 147 -6.88 -5.74 9.60
N MET A 148 -5.66 -5.72 10.14
CA MET A 148 -5.36 -4.96 11.34
C MET A 148 -5.05 -3.50 10.98
N PRO A 149 -5.85 -2.52 11.44
CA PRO A 149 -5.57 -1.12 11.16
C PRO A 149 -4.28 -0.69 11.87
N VAL A 150 -3.51 0.14 11.18
CA VAL A 150 -2.29 0.79 11.68
C VAL A 150 -2.63 2.24 11.96
N ASP A 151 -2.26 2.71 13.16
CA ASP A 151 -2.55 4.08 13.59
C ASP A 151 -1.82 5.10 12.68
N PRO A 152 -2.47 6.22 12.29
CA PRO A 152 -1.85 7.21 11.41
C PRO A 152 -0.54 7.79 11.96
N ASN A 153 -0.36 7.86 13.28
CA ASN A 153 0.84 8.41 13.90
C ASN A 153 2.07 7.51 13.72
N VAL A 154 1.87 6.22 13.44
CA VAL A 154 2.98 5.29 13.13
C VAL A 154 3.25 5.15 11.64
N MET A 155 2.36 5.64 10.78
CA MET A 155 2.55 5.58 9.32
C MET A 155 3.82 6.24 8.79
N PRO A 156 4.30 7.38 9.32
CA PRO A 156 5.58 7.95 8.91
C PRO A 156 6.76 6.98 9.09
N TYR A 157 6.67 6.05 10.05
CA TYR A 157 7.69 5.03 10.30
C TYR A 157 7.47 3.76 9.48
N ALA A 158 6.29 3.58 8.88
CA ALA A 158 5.94 2.43 8.06
C ALA A 158 6.32 2.60 6.57
N GLY A 159 6.90 3.75 6.19
CA GLY A 159 7.26 4.05 4.80
C GLY A 159 8.22 3.03 4.16
N PHE A 160 9.04 2.35 4.96
CA PHE A 160 9.94 1.29 4.47
C PHE A 160 9.20 0.09 3.86
N LEU A 161 7.93 -0.14 4.23
CA LEU A 161 7.11 -1.23 3.69
C LEU A 161 6.78 -1.02 2.19
N PHE A 162 6.81 0.23 1.74
CA PHE A 162 6.45 0.62 0.37
C PHE A 162 7.65 1.16 -0.41
N SER A 163 8.78 1.45 0.24
CA SER A 163 9.88 2.22 -0.35
C SER A 163 10.52 1.55 -1.56
N ASP A 164 10.61 0.22 -1.58
CA ASP A 164 11.21 -0.50 -2.71
C ASP A 164 10.28 -0.55 -3.93
N VAL A 165 8.98 -0.68 -3.73
CA VAL A 165 7.97 -0.55 -4.79
C VAL A 165 7.95 0.88 -5.34
N VAL A 166 8.02 1.89 -4.48
CA VAL A 166 8.12 3.30 -4.90
C VAL A 166 9.41 3.53 -5.69
N ALA A 167 10.55 3.03 -5.22
CA ALA A 167 11.82 3.13 -5.92
C ALA A 167 11.80 2.38 -7.28
N ALA A 168 11.11 1.25 -7.34
CA ALA A 168 10.90 0.55 -8.60
C ALA A 168 10.06 1.38 -9.59
N MET A 169 9.21 2.29 -9.12
CA MET A 169 8.35 3.16 -9.92
C MET A 169 8.88 4.60 -10.05
N ASP A 170 10.20 4.80 -9.92
CA ASP A 170 10.83 6.12 -9.95
C ASP A 170 10.58 6.89 -11.27
N ARG A 171 10.52 6.20 -12.42
CA ARG A 171 10.21 6.85 -13.72
C ARG A 171 8.81 7.45 -13.68
N GLU A 172 7.82 6.68 -13.24
CA GLU A 172 6.42 7.09 -13.14
C GLU A 172 6.25 8.20 -12.12
N HIS A 173 6.92 8.10 -10.98
CA HIS A 173 6.95 9.17 -9.97
C HIS A 173 7.50 10.48 -10.54
N LYS A 174 8.58 10.42 -11.34
CA LYS A 174 9.15 11.59 -12.02
C LYS A 174 8.22 12.20 -13.07
N LEU A 175 7.46 11.38 -13.79
CA LEU A 175 6.45 11.87 -14.75
C LEU A 175 5.29 12.54 -14.02
N LEU A 176 4.77 11.92 -12.95
CA LEU A 176 3.71 12.50 -12.14
C LEU A 176 4.14 13.82 -11.48
N ASN A 177 5.41 14.01 -11.14
CA ASN A 177 5.91 15.30 -10.65
C ASN A 177 5.88 16.43 -11.69
N LYS A 178 5.65 16.13 -12.98
CA LYS A 178 5.55 17.15 -14.04
C LYS A 178 4.11 17.52 -14.38
N VAL A 179 3.13 16.88 -13.77
CA VAL A 179 1.71 17.13 -14.06
C VAL A 179 1.20 18.33 -13.24
N GLY A 180 0.21 19.03 -13.77
CA GLY A 180 -0.36 20.24 -13.16
C GLY A 180 -1.30 19.92 -12.01
N SER A 181 -2.13 18.89 -12.16
CA SER A 181 -3.04 18.45 -11.11
C SER A 181 -3.35 16.96 -11.19
N ILE A 182 -3.71 16.39 -10.03
CA ILE A 182 -4.21 15.03 -9.87
C ILE A 182 -5.54 15.12 -9.12
N GLN A 183 -6.59 14.52 -9.68
CA GLN A 183 -7.89 14.37 -9.05
C GLN A 183 -8.21 12.89 -8.93
N LEU A 184 -8.56 12.46 -7.71
CA LEU A 184 -8.89 11.08 -7.38
C LEU A 184 -10.39 10.97 -7.20
N HIS A 185 -11.00 10.10 -8.02
CA HIS A 185 -12.42 9.79 -8.00
C HIS A 185 -12.62 8.32 -7.65
N GLU A 186 -13.87 7.92 -7.46
CA GLU A 186 -14.19 6.50 -7.29
C GLU A 186 -13.71 5.67 -8.49
N LYS A 187 -12.80 4.72 -8.25
CA LYS A 187 -12.21 3.80 -9.24
C LYS A 187 -11.44 4.47 -10.39
N GLU A 188 -11.18 5.77 -10.34
CA GLU A 188 -10.53 6.49 -11.43
C GLU A 188 -9.60 7.59 -10.91
N ILE A 189 -8.57 7.88 -11.70
CA ILE A 189 -7.66 9.01 -11.48
C ILE A 189 -7.61 9.87 -12.73
N ALA A 190 -7.85 11.17 -12.56
CA ALA A 190 -7.69 12.18 -13.60
C ALA A 190 -6.38 12.95 -13.38
N VAL A 191 -5.56 13.01 -14.41
CA VAL A 191 -4.26 13.68 -14.40
C VAL A 191 -4.27 14.76 -15.47
N THR A 192 -3.92 15.99 -15.11
CA THR A 192 -3.93 17.15 -16.01
C THR A 192 -2.51 17.67 -16.20
N SER A 193 -2.15 18.03 -17.43
CA SER A 193 -0.83 18.61 -17.74
C SER A 193 -0.60 19.93 -17.00
N ALA A 194 0.67 20.23 -16.71
CA ALA A 194 1.05 21.56 -16.23
C ALA A 194 0.92 22.57 -17.38
N GLN A 195 0.45 23.77 -17.06
CA GLN A 195 0.40 24.90 -18.00
C GLN A 195 1.77 25.55 -18.15
#